data_AF-A0A970I032-F1
#
_entry.id   AF-A0A970I032-F1
#
_cell.length_a   1.000
_cell.length_b   1.000
_cell.length_c   1.000
_cell.angle_alpha   90.00
_cell.angle_beta   90.00
_cell.angle_gamma   90.00
#
_symmetry.space_group_name_H-M   'P 1'
#
loop_
_entity.id
_entity.type
_entity.pdbx_description
1 polymer ?
#
loop_
_entity_poly.entity_id
_entity_poly.type
_entity_poly.pdbx_seq_one_letter_code
_entity_poly.pdbx_strand_id
1 'polypeptide(L)' 'MKNILIVLLGPTGVGKTDLSIDLAGHFRCDIISADSRQFYREMNIGTAVPSP' A
#
# COMPACT_ATOMS: atom_id res chain seq x y z
N MET A 1 -11.14 13.33 19.78
CA MET A 1 -9.89 13.41 19.00
C MET A 1 -10.23 13.07 17.54
N LYS A 2 -9.58 13.72 16.56
CA LYS A 2 -9.84 13.50 15.14
C LYS A 2 -8.75 12.61 14.57
N ASN A 3 -9.13 11.50 13.97
CA ASN A 3 -8.20 10.58 13.32
C ASN A 3 -7.87 11.10 11.92
N ILE A 4 -6.62 10.90 11.48
CA ILE A 4 -6.14 11.28 10.16
C ILE A 4 -5.97 10.00 9.33
N LEU A 5 -6.49 10.01 8.11
CA LEU A 5 -6.30 8.96 7.12
C LEU A 5 -5.62 9.55 5.90
N ILE A 6 -4.45 9.02 5.54
CA ILE A 6 -3.74 9.38 4.31
C ILE A 6 -4.15 8.38 3.23
N VAL A 7 -4.62 8.87 2.09
CA VAL A 7 -5.07 8.03 0.97
C VAL A 7 -4.15 8.23 -0.23
N LEU A 8 -3.43 7.17 -0.62
CA LEU A 8 -2.50 7.18 -1.76
C LEU A 8 -3.18 6.58 -2.99
N LEU A 9 -3.61 7.44 -3.92
CA LEU A 9 -4.25 7.04 -5.18
C LEU A 9 -3.28 7.16 -6.36
N GLY A 10 -3.57 6.43 -7.44
CA GLY A 10 -2.81 6.51 -8.69
C GLY A 10 -2.82 5.21 -9.50
N PRO A 11 -2.41 5.24 -10.77
CA PRO A 11 -2.42 4.08 -11.66
C PRO A 11 -1.50 2.94 -11.17
N THR A 12 -1.72 1.73 -11.65
CA THR A 12 -0.86 0.57 -11.34
C THR A 12 0.58 0.83 -11.82
N GLY A 13 1.58 0.47 -11.02
CA GLY A 13 3.00 0.61 -11.38
C GLY A 13 3.62 1.99 -11.16
N VAL A 14 2.87 3.01 -10.70
CA VAL A 14 3.40 4.37 -10.47
C VAL A 14 4.27 4.54 -9.20
N GLY A 15 4.59 3.46 -8.49
CA GLY A 15 5.42 3.51 -7.27
C GLY A 15 4.66 3.84 -5.97
N LYS A 16 3.34 3.59 -5.89
CA LYS A 16 2.55 3.83 -4.67
C LYS A 16 3.04 3.02 -3.47
N THR A 17 3.46 1.79 -3.69
CA THR A 17 3.97 0.90 -2.63
C THR A 17 5.20 1.50 -1.98
N ASP A 18 6.19 1.90 -2.77
CA ASP A 18 7.44 2.48 -2.27
C ASP A 18 7.17 3.75 -1.45
N LEU A 19 6.35 4.65 -1.99
CA LEU A 19 5.95 5.87 -1.28
C LEU A 19 5.19 5.57 0.03
N SER A 20 4.36 4.52 0.06
CA SER A 20 3.62 4.16 1.27
C SER A 20 4.53 3.69 2.39
N ILE A 21 5.64 3.00 2.06
CA ILE A 21 6.64 2.54 3.03
C ILE A 21 7.39 3.74 3.62
N ASP A 22 7.81 4.69 2.77
CA ASP A 22 8.49 5.91 3.23
C ASP A 22 7.60 6.75 4.16
N LEU A 23 6.32 6.92 3.80
CA LEU A 23 5.35 7.66 4.61
C LEU A 23 5.05 6.96 5.93
N ALA A 24 4.91 5.63 5.93
CA ALA A 24 4.71 4.85 7.14
C ALA A 24 5.90 4.99 8.10
N GLY A 25 7.13 4.97 7.59
CA GLY A 25 8.33 5.23 8.38
C GLY A 25 8.38 6.66 8.93
N HIS A 26 8.03 7.66 8.12
CA HIS A 26 8.03 9.07 8.53
C HIS A 26 6.97 9.37 9.61
N PHE A 27 5.74 8.90 9.41
CA PHE A 27 4.61 9.18 10.30
C PHE A 27 4.40 8.15 11.41
N ARG A 28 5.16 7.05 11.39
CA ARG A 28 5.00 5.90 12.31
C ARG A 28 3.56 5.39 12.32
N CYS A 29 3.00 5.15 11.13
CA CYS A 29 1.64 4.67 10.96
C CYS A 29 1.59 3.35 10.21
N ASP A 30 0.48 2.63 10.37
CA ASP A 30 0.25 1.39 9.66
C ASP A 30 -0.19 1.63 8.20
N ILE A 31 0.16 0.70 7.32
CA ILE A 31 -0.28 0.68 5.92
C ILE A 31 -1.46 -0.28 5.78
N ILE A 32 -2.54 0.17 5.15
CA ILE A 32 -3.68 -0.67 4.77
C ILE A 32 -3.73 -0.72 3.24
N SER A 33 -3.57 -1.92 2.66
CA SER A 33 -3.73 -2.10 1.22
C SER A 33 -5.20 -1.94 0.82
N ALA A 34 -5.44 -1.13 -0.21
CA ALA A 34 -6.76 -0.92 -0.82
C ALA A 34 -6.84 -1.52 -2.24
N ASP A 35 -5.91 -2.42 -2.59
CA ASP A 35 -5.92 -3.12 -3.88
C ASP A 35 -6.77 -4.40 -3.80
N SER A 36 -7.84 -4.46 -4.58
CA SER A 36 -8.76 -5.59 -4.64
C SER A 36 -8.17 -6.85 -5.27
N ARG A 37 -6.91 -6.86 -5.70
CA ARG A 37 -6.24 -8.06 -6.21
C ARG A 37 -5.21 -8.62 -5.23
N GLN A 38 -4.65 -7.79 -4.35
CA GLN A 38 -3.64 -8.23 -3.37
C GLN A 38 -4.20 -9.10 -2.23
N PHE A 39 -5.53 -9.24 -2.12
CA PHE A 39 -6.14 -10.12 -1.13
C PHE A 39 -6.08 -11.62 -1.49
N TYR A 40 -5.91 -11.95 -2.78
CA TYR A 40 -5.85 -13.34 -3.25
C TYR A 40 -4.45 -13.90 -3.01
N ARG A 41 -4.33 -14.89 -2.11
CA ARG A 41 -3.05 -15.49 -1.70
C ARG A 41 -2.34 -16.25 -2.82
N GLU A 42 -3.09 -16.68 -3.83
CA GLU A 42 -2.60 -17.42 -4.98
C GLU A 42 -1.99 -16.50 -6.05
N MET A 43 -2.23 -15.17 -5.96
CA MET A 43 -1.89 -14.20 -7.01
C MET A 43 -0.66 -13.34 -6.66
N ASN A 44 0.45 -13.96 -6.24
CA ASN A 44 1.61 -13.21 -5.73
C ASN A 44 2.45 -12.49 -6.81
N ILE A 45 2.45 -12.98 -8.05
CA ILE A 45 3.29 -12.43 -9.14
C ILE A 45 2.53 -11.35 -9.93
N GLY A 46 1.32 -11.65 -10.41
CA GLY A 46 0.57 -10.76 -11.30
C GLY A 46 -0.06 -9.53 -10.64
N THR A 47 0.01 -9.42 -9.31
CA THR A 47 -0.60 -8.32 -8.54
C THR A 47 0.42 -7.43 -7.85
N ALA A 48 1.72 -7.66 -8.12
CA ALA A 48 2.83 -6.91 -7.56
C ALA A 48 2.72 -6.78 -6.02
N VAL A 49 2.44 -7.90 -5.33
CA VAL A 49 2.46 -7.95 -3.87
C VAL A 49 3.88 -7.59 -3.40
N PRO A 50 4.03 -6.69 -2.41
CA PRO A 50 5.34 -6.38 -1.84
C PRO A 50 6.01 -7.64 -1.30
N SER A 51 7.34 -7.76 -1.48
CA SER A 51 8.10 -8.80 -0.78
C SER A 51 8.20 -8.48 0.71
N PRO A 52 8.37 -9.50 1.59
CA PRO A 52 8.55 -9.30 3.03
C PRO A 52 9.74 -8.42 3.39
#